data_AF-A0A7C1P121-F1
#
_entry.id   AF-A0A7C1P121-F1
#
_cell.length_a   1.000
_cell.length_b   1.000
_cell.length_c   1.000
_cell.angle_alpha   90.00
_cell.angle_beta   90.00
_cell.angle_gamma   90.00
#
_symmetry.space_group_name_H-M   'P 1'
#
loop_
_entity.id
_entity.type
_entity.pdbx_description
1 polymer ?
#
loop_
_entity_poly.entity_id
_entity_poly.type
_entity_poly.pdbx_seq_one_letter_code
_entity_poly.pdbx_strand_id
1 'polypeptide(L)'
;MTRVRKTRILAGTALAAVIVASGHHARAEMPEGDAASSYGCRSLEEIAELQMIEGQDGMFFRILADLRLQHAFTDQTVDHLAAMAKALEKNGTTLIYVPLPTKSQVLPELVPERASLYGFDAGIATEIYNDVIRRLNDKGVAAVDIATPMRKNNRNGFGEYSFFQADFHWTAHGADVAAKAIGDRLKALPAYADVTPVRF
;
A
#
# COMPACT_ATOMS: atom_id res chain seq x y z
N MET A 1 -83.53 -37.01 -34.52
CA MET A 1 -84.82 -36.50 -34.00
C MET A 1 -84.54 -35.27 -33.14
N THR A 2 -85.04 -34.12 -33.62
CA THR A 2 -85.66 -33.02 -32.85
C THR A 2 -84.99 -32.39 -31.61
N ARG A 3 -84.79 -31.06 -31.78
CA ARG A 3 -85.11 -29.93 -30.87
C ARG A 3 -84.09 -29.44 -29.83
N VAL A 4 -83.65 -28.21 -30.13
CA VAL A 4 -83.24 -27.11 -29.25
C VAL A 4 -84.09 -26.99 -27.97
N ARG A 5 -83.44 -26.70 -26.84
CA ARG A 5 -83.97 -25.79 -25.82
C ARG A 5 -82.85 -25.03 -25.09
N LYS A 6 -82.91 -23.69 -25.18
CA LYS A 6 -82.29 -22.74 -24.25
C LYS A 6 -82.84 -23.00 -22.84
N THR A 7 -82.11 -22.68 -21.76
CA THR A 7 -82.20 -21.39 -21.03
C THR A 7 -81.67 -21.51 -19.57
N ARG A 8 -81.08 -20.39 -19.10
CA ARG A 8 -80.98 -19.86 -17.71
C ARG A 8 -79.84 -20.32 -16.78
N ILE A 9 -78.82 -19.47 -16.79
CA ILE A 9 -78.19 -18.79 -15.64
C ILE A 9 -78.92 -19.02 -14.30
N LEU A 10 -78.21 -19.63 -13.35
CA LEU A 10 -78.21 -19.21 -11.95
C LEU A 10 -76.78 -18.84 -11.59
N ALA A 11 -76.57 -17.54 -11.37
CA ALA A 11 -75.36 -17.02 -10.76
C ALA A 11 -75.36 -17.41 -9.29
N GLY A 12 -74.67 -18.50 -8.96
CA GLY A 12 -74.28 -18.82 -7.60
C GLY A 12 -72.99 -18.08 -7.28
N THR A 13 -73.08 -17.09 -6.39
CA THR A 13 -71.96 -16.39 -5.77
C THR A 13 -71.09 -17.38 -5.00
N ALA A 14 -70.10 -17.96 -5.66
CA ALA A 14 -68.99 -18.62 -4.97
C ALA A 14 -68.03 -17.53 -4.49
N LEU A 15 -68.15 -17.20 -3.19
CA LEU A 15 -67.18 -16.40 -2.46
C LEU A 15 -65.87 -17.20 -2.39
N ALA A 16 -65.02 -17.05 -3.42
CA ALA A 16 -63.67 -17.56 -3.37
C ALA A 16 -62.89 -16.71 -2.36
N ALA A 17 -62.68 -17.25 -1.17
CA ALA A 17 -61.71 -16.72 -0.21
C ALA A 17 -60.31 -16.87 -0.83
N VAL A 18 -59.87 -15.82 -1.54
CA VAL A 18 -58.47 -15.66 -1.92
C VAL A 18 -57.72 -15.39 -0.62
N ILE A 19 -57.07 -16.43 -0.11
CA ILE A 19 -56.02 -16.29 0.89
C ILE A 19 -54.90 -15.52 0.20
N VAL A 20 -54.87 -14.20 0.40
CA VAL A 20 -53.69 -13.40 0.13
C VAL A 20 -52.64 -13.90 1.11
N ALA A 21 -51.78 -14.81 0.65
CA ALA A 21 -50.54 -15.06 1.33
C ALA A 21 -49.76 -13.74 1.28
N SER A 22 -49.84 -12.98 2.38
CA SER A 22 -48.93 -11.89 2.70
C SER A 22 -47.55 -12.50 2.92
N GLY A 23 -46.93 -12.88 1.79
CA GLY A 23 -45.50 -13.06 1.71
C GLY A 23 -44.91 -11.74 2.15
N HIS A 24 -44.45 -11.71 3.39
CA HIS A 24 -43.58 -10.66 3.87
C HIS A 24 -42.35 -10.74 2.97
N HIS A 25 -42.34 -9.95 1.90
CA HIS A 25 -41.07 -9.51 1.36
C HIS A 25 -40.43 -8.77 2.51
N ALA A 26 -39.57 -9.46 3.25
CA ALA A 26 -38.54 -8.84 4.04
C ALA A 26 -37.68 -8.05 3.05
N ARG A 27 -38.16 -6.84 2.73
CA ARG A 27 -37.31 -5.80 2.20
C ARG A 27 -36.42 -5.49 3.40
N ALA A 28 -35.17 -5.94 3.33
CA ALA A 28 -34.16 -5.46 4.24
C ALA A 28 -34.21 -3.92 4.13
N GLU A 29 -34.70 -3.26 5.17
CA GLU A 29 -34.43 -1.84 5.36
C GLU A 29 -32.91 -1.74 5.47
N MET A 30 -32.29 -1.31 4.38
CA MET A 30 -30.92 -0.81 4.45
C MET A 30 -30.93 0.31 5.48
N PRO A 31 -30.03 0.31 6.47
CA PRO A 31 -30.00 1.36 7.46
C PRO A 31 -29.86 2.71 6.75
N GLU A 32 -30.89 3.55 6.85
CA GLU A 32 -30.76 4.98 6.59
C GLU A 32 -29.84 5.55 7.66
N GLY A 33 -28.53 5.49 7.42
CA GLY A 33 -27.58 5.82 8.47
C GLY A 33 -26.11 5.93 8.09
N ASP A 34 -25.68 5.49 6.91
CA ASP A 34 -24.32 5.77 6.49
C ASP A 34 -24.26 7.21 5.97
N ALA A 35 -23.76 8.10 6.81
CA ALA A 35 -23.49 9.48 6.44
C ALA A 35 -22.68 9.48 5.14
N ALA A 36 -23.30 9.96 4.06
CA ALA A 36 -22.62 10.10 2.78
C ALA A 36 -21.31 10.87 3.00
N SER A 37 -20.19 10.28 2.58
CA SER A 37 -18.90 10.95 2.64
C SER A 37 -19.03 12.37 2.07
N SER A 38 -18.47 13.36 2.76
CA SER A 38 -18.42 14.75 2.26
C SER A 38 -17.67 14.86 0.92
N TYR A 39 -17.00 13.80 0.49
CA TYR A 39 -16.28 13.67 -0.77
C TYR A 39 -17.02 12.80 -1.81
N GLY A 40 -18.25 12.36 -1.52
CA GLY A 40 -19.06 11.54 -2.43
C GLY A 40 -18.63 10.08 -2.55
N CYS A 41 -17.66 9.63 -1.75
CA CYS A 41 -17.27 8.23 -1.68
C CYS A 41 -18.40 7.41 -1.04
N ARG A 42 -18.82 6.35 -1.73
CA ARG A 42 -19.75 5.33 -1.24
C ARG A 42 -19.01 4.00 -1.17
N SER A 43 -19.42 3.08 -0.29
CA SER A 43 -18.93 1.71 -0.31
C SER A 43 -17.42 1.58 -0.04
N LEU A 44 -16.79 2.49 0.71
CA LEU A 44 -15.35 2.38 1.04
C LEU A 44 -15.09 1.19 1.98
N GLU A 45 -16.06 0.91 2.84
CA GLU A 45 -16.22 -0.27 3.67
C GLU A 45 -16.48 -1.56 2.88
N GLU A 46 -16.98 -1.44 1.64
CA GLU A 46 -17.18 -2.55 0.70
C GLU A 46 -16.02 -2.68 -0.32
N ILE A 47 -15.00 -1.80 -0.25
CA ILE A 47 -13.69 -2.09 -0.83
C ILE A 47 -13.09 -3.22 0.02
N ALA A 48 -13.58 -4.42 -0.28
CA ALA A 48 -13.22 -5.64 0.38
C ALA A 48 -11.72 -5.86 0.17
N GLU A 49 -11.05 -6.00 1.30
CA GLU A 49 -9.67 -6.43 1.46
C GLU A 49 -8.63 -5.34 1.26
N LEU A 50 -8.10 -4.89 2.40
CA LEU A 50 -6.66 -4.68 2.54
C LEU A 50 -5.97 -5.84 1.82
N GLN A 51 -5.51 -5.60 0.59
CA GLN A 51 -4.78 -6.54 -0.25
C GLN A 51 -3.44 -6.82 0.44
N MET A 52 -3.48 -7.64 1.49
CA MET A 52 -2.37 -7.97 2.35
C MET A 52 -2.25 -9.47 2.48
N ILE A 53 -1.02 -9.93 2.59
CA ILE A 53 -0.73 -11.31 2.96
C ILE A 53 -0.01 -11.32 4.30
N GLU A 54 -0.46 -12.22 5.17
CA GLU A 54 0.30 -12.59 6.36
C GLU A 54 1.53 -13.40 5.93
N GLY A 55 2.68 -12.99 6.46
CA GLY A 55 3.96 -13.67 6.42
C GLY A 55 4.32 -14.29 7.76
N GLN A 56 5.60 -14.39 8.06
CA GLN A 56 6.09 -14.97 9.32
C GLN A 56 6.03 -13.96 10.47
N ASP A 57 6.03 -14.44 11.72
CA ASP A 57 6.07 -13.61 12.93
C ASP A 57 5.00 -12.51 13.01
N GLY A 58 3.78 -12.79 12.54
CA GLY A 58 2.66 -11.84 12.56
C GLY A 58 2.86 -10.65 11.61
N MET A 59 3.79 -10.74 10.67
CA MET A 59 4.11 -9.69 9.71
C MET A 59 3.08 -9.66 8.58
N PHE A 60 2.51 -8.49 8.27
CA PHE A 60 1.63 -8.29 7.13
C PHE A 60 2.29 -7.45 6.05
N PHE A 61 2.11 -7.87 4.79
CA PHE A 61 2.65 -7.21 3.61
C PHE A 61 1.54 -6.85 2.63
N ARG A 62 1.51 -5.61 2.17
CA ARG A 62 0.57 -5.14 1.15
C ARG A 62 0.99 -5.65 -0.23
N ILE A 63 0.09 -6.34 -0.91
CA ILE A 63 0.30 -6.92 -2.24
C ILE A 63 0.72 -5.85 -3.25
N LEU A 64 0.02 -4.71 -3.30
CA LEU A 64 0.28 -3.68 -4.31
C LEU A 64 1.44 -2.73 -3.97
N ALA A 65 1.79 -2.60 -2.68
CA ALA A 65 2.73 -1.58 -2.20
C ALA A 65 4.03 -2.18 -1.67
N ASP A 66 3.95 -3.30 -0.95
CA ASP A 66 5.12 -3.96 -0.40
C ASP A 66 5.65 -5.00 -1.37
N LEU A 67 4.80 -5.78 -2.05
CA LEU A 67 5.25 -6.87 -2.94
C LEU A 67 5.51 -6.44 -4.39
N ARG A 68 5.47 -5.14 -4.67
CA ARG A 68 5.72 -4.62 -6.02
C ARG A 68 7.20 -4.73 -6.39
N LEU A 69 7.49 -5.27 -7.57
CA LEU A 69 8.80 -5.15 -8.21
C LEU A 69 8.95 -3.83 -8.98
N GLN A 70 7.84 -3.21 -9.37
CA GLN A 70 7.81 -1.98 -10.16
C GLN A 70 7.99 -0.72 -9.28
N HIS A 71 9.25 -0.42 -8.95
CA HIS A 71 9.65 0.91 -8.46
C HIS A 71 10.95 1.41 -9.10
N ALA A 72 11.25 0.91 -10.31
CA ALA A 72 12.35 1.44 -11.10
C ALA A 72 12.06 2.88 -11.52
N PHE A 73 13.06 3.75 -11.41
CA PHE A 73 12.95 5.09 -11.97
C PHE A 73 13.21 5.02 -13.47
N THR A 74 12.38 5.70 -14.25
CA THR A 74 12.68 5.91 -15.67
C THR A 74 13.90 6.82 -15.80
N ASP A 75 14.58 6.79 -16.94
CA ASP A 75 15.69 7.72 -17.20
C ASP A 75 15.23 9.18 -17.08
N GLN A 76 14.00 9.48 -17.52
CA GLN A 76 13.41 10.80 -17.37
C GLN A 76 13.25 11.22 -15.91
N THR A 77 12.81 10.32 -15.02
CA THR A 77 12.70 10.61 -13.58
C THR A 77 14.08 10.89 -12.97
N VAL A 78 15.09 10.10 -13.32
CA VAL A 78 16.48 10.31 -12.87
C VAL A 78 17.00 11.66 -13.36
N ASP A 79 16.79 12.00 -14.63
CA ASP A 79 17.24 13.27 -15.22
C ASP A 79 16.53 14.47 -14.59
N HIS A 80 15.23 14.38 -14.30
CA HIS A 80 14.49 15.43 -13.61
C HIS A 80 14.99 15.65 -12.17
N LEU A 81 15.27 14.58 -11.42
CA LEU A 81 15.85 14.69 -10.08
C LEU A 81 17.25 15.32 -10.12
N ALA A 82 18.07 14.95 -11.11
CA ALA A 82 19.39 15.55 -11.31
C ALA A 82 19.30 17.05 -11.67
N ALA A 83 18.37 17.42 -12.55
CA ALA A 83 18.13 18.83 -12.88
C ALA A 83 17.67 19.63 -11.65
N MET A 84 16.80 19.06 -10.82
CA MET A 84 16.35 19.65 -9.56
C MET A 84 17.51 19.81 -8.57
N ALA A 85 18.32 18.77 -8.37
CA ALA A 85 19.50 18.81 -7.49
C ALA A 85 20.45 19.95 -7.90
N LYS A 86 20.75 20.07 -9.20
CA LYS A 86 21.59 21.14 -9.74
C LYS A 86 20.98 22.53 -9.58
N ALA A 87 19.65 22.65 -9.71
CA ALA A 87 18.95 23.92 -9.49
C ALA A 87 18.99 24.35 -8.02
N LEU A 88 18.84 23.40 -7.09
CA LEU A 88 18.97 23.66 -5.66
C LEU A 88 20.41 24.05 -5.29
N GLU A 89 21.40 23.34 -5.85
CA GLU A 89 22.82 23.61 -5.59
C GLU A 89 23.21 25.03 -6.02
N LYS A 90 22.72 25.50 -7.18
CA LYS A 90 22.91 26.89 -7.64
C LYS A 90 22.38 27.95 -6.67
N ASN A 91 21.47 27.57 -5.78
CA ASN A 91 20.89 28.43 -4.75
C ASN A 91 21.43 28.08 -3.35
N GLY A 92 22.57 27.39 -3.25
CA GLY A 92 23.22 27.05 -1.98
C GLY A 92 22.53 25.94 -1.20
N THR A 93 21.65 25.15 -1.82
CA THR A 93 20.94 24.05 -1.17
C THR A 93 21.39 22.70 -1.75
N THR A 94 21.91 21.81 -0.91
CA THR A 94 22.25 20.44 -1.34
C THR A 94 21.03 19.53 -1.21
N LEU A 95 20.62 18.88 -2.32
CA LEU A 95 19.59 17.86 -2.28
C LEU A 95 20.17 16.51 -1.85
N ILE A 96 19.59 15.93 -0.82
CA ILE A 96 19.83 14.54 -0.42
C ILE A 96 18.55 13.77 -0.68
N TYR A 97 18.65 12.70 -1.46
CA TYR A 97 17.50 11.89 -1.83
C TYR A 97 17.56 10.55 -1.11
N VAL A 98 16.47 10.17 -0.43
CA VAL A 98 16.39 8.90 0.31
C VAL A 98 15.26 8.08 -0.30
N PRO A 99 15.55 7.16 -1.24
CA PRO A 99 14.54 6.21 -1.69
C PRO A 99 14.13 5.31 -0.52
N LEU A 100 12.85 5.33 -0.18
CA LEU A 100 12.30 4.48 0.86
C LEU A 100 12.13 3.05 0.32
N PRO A 101 12.78 2.04 0.93
CA PRO A 101 12.53 0.66 0.57
C PRO A 101 11.13 0.24 1.01
N THR A 102 10.57 -0.75 0.33
CA THR A 102 9.38 -1.43 0.81
C THR A 102 9.71 -2.31 2.01
N LYS A 103 8.68 -2.63 2.80
CA LYS A 103 8.81 -3.55 3.93
C LYS A 103 9.32 -4.93 3.51
N SER A 104 8.90 -5.44 2.36
CA SER A 104 9.34 -6.73 1.80
C SER A 104 10.79 -6.71 1.32
N GLN A 105 11.30 -5.55 0.88
CA GLN A 105 12.71 -5.40 0.56
C GLN A 105 13.54 -5.51 1.84
N VAL A 106 13.12 -4.90 2.95
CA VAL A 106 13.89 -4.93 4.20
C VAL A 106 13.78 -6.25 4.96
N LEU A 107 12.62 -6.92 4.90
CA LEU A 107 12.31 -8.15 5.62
C LEU A 107 11.97 -9.34 4.68
N PRO A 108 12.79 -9.65 3.66
CA PRO A 108 12.45 -10.63 2.63
C PRO A 108 12.28 -12.04 3.19
N GLU A 109 12.96 -12.36 4.29
CA GLU A 109 12.88 -13.66 4.97
C GLU A 109 11.54 -13.90 5.67
N LEU A 110 10.79 -12.82 5.97
CA LEU A 110 9.47 -12.91 6.60
C LEU A 110 8.34 -12.91 5.57
N VAL A 111 8.65 -12.65 4.30
CA VAL A 111 7.68 -12.72 3.19
C VAL A 111 7.32 -14.18 2.93
N PRO A 112 6.03 -14.55 2.84
CA PRO A 112 5.64 -15.94 2.62
C PRO A 112 5.87 -16.35 1.16
N GLU A 113 6.11 -17.64 0.90
CA GLU A 113 6.38 -18.17 -0.46
C GLU A 113 5.30 -17.81 -1.49
N ARG A 114 4.02 -17.76 -1.06
CA ARG A 114 2.88 -17.37 -1.91
C ARG A 114 2.97 -15.94 -2.46
N ALA A 115 3.87 -15.10 -1.94
CA ALA A 115 4.15 -13.78 -2.51
C ALA A 115 4.60 -13.86 -3.99
N SER A 116 5.22 -14.96 -4.40
CA SER A 116 5.62 -15.23 -5.78
C SER A 116 4.43 -15.24 -6.76
N LEU A 117 3.24 -15.63 -6.29
CA LEU A 117 2.00 -15.61 -7.10
C LEU A 117 1.57 -14.17 -7.46
N TYR A 118 2.04 -13.19 -6.70
CA TYR A 118 1.84 -11.76 -6.96
C TYR A 118 3.04 -11.13 -7.68
N GLY A 119 3.99 -11.96 -8.15
CA GLY A 119 5.15 -11.53 -8.90
C GLY A 119 6.29 -10.96 -8.04
N PHE A 120 6.30 -11.20 -6.72
CA PHE A 120 7.42 -10.75 -5.88
C PHE A 120 8.63 -11.67 -5.98
N ASP A 121 9.81 -11.06 -6.11
CA ASP A 121 11.13 -11.69 -6.03
C ASP A 121 12.07 -10.76 -5.26
N ALA A 122 12.62 -11.24 -4.13
CA ALA A 122 13.44 -10.41 -3.25
C ALA A 122 14.76 -9.97 -3.89
N GLY A 123 15.36 -10.81 -4.75
CA GLY A 123 16.59 -10.50 -5.46
C GLY A 123 16.38 -9.40 -6.47
N ILE A 124 15.36 -9.54 -7.33
CA ILE A 124 14.99 -8.52 -8.32
C ILE A 124 14.60 -7.21 -7.63
N ALA A 125 13.81 -7.27 -6.55
CA ALA A 125 13.45 -6.08 -5.79
C ALA A 125 14.68 -5.35 -5.23
N THR A 126 15.69 -6.10 -4.77
CA THR A 126 16.94 -5.53 -4.26
C THR A 126 17.75 -4.88 -5.37
N GLU A 127 17.88 -5.53 -6.53
CA GLU A 127 18.60 -4.97 -7.67
C GLU A 127 17.95 -3.69 -8.21
N ILE A 128 16.62 -3.65 -8.28
CA ILE A 128 15.88 -2.45 -8.72
C ILE A 128 16.13 -1.28 -7.76
N TYR A 129 16.14 -1.51 -6.44
CA TYR A 129 16.47 -0.47 -5.47
C TYR A 129 17.91 0.04 -5.64
N ASN A 130 18.86 -0.89 -5.75
CA ASN A 130 20.27 -0.57 -5.92
C ASN A 130 20.54 0.21 -7.22
N ASP A 131 19.85 -0.15 -8.30
CA ASP A 131 19.90 0.55 -9.59
C ASP A 131 19.48 2.02 -9.47
N VAL A 132 18.37 2.31 -8.77
CA VAL A 132 17.90 3.67 -8.52
C VAL A 132 18.94 4.49 -7.76
N ILE A 133 19.49 3.93 -6.68
CA ILE A 133 20.54 4.60 -5.87
C ILE A 133 21.76 4.91 -6.74
N ARG A 134 22.22 3.93 -7.52
CA ARG A 134 23.40 4.07 -8.38
C ARG A 134 23.19 5.13 -9.44
N ARG A 135 22.11 5.05 -10.22
CA ARG A 135 21.81 5.99 -11.32
C ARG A 135 21.61 7.42 -10.83
N LEU A 136 21.02 7.62 -9.65
CA LEU A 136 20.93 8.93 -9.03
C LEU A 136 22.30 9.49 -8.65
N ASN A 137 23.14 8.69 -7.98
CA ASN A 137 24.49 9.11 -7.62
C ASN A 137 25.38 9.37 -8.86
N ASP A 138 25.29 8.54 -9.90
CA ASP A 138 26.00 8.72 -11.18
C ASP A 138 25.64 10.06 -11.86
N LYS A 139 24.44 10.58 -11.58
CA LYS A 139 23.93 11.87 -12.10
C LYS A 139 24.12 13.03 -11.12
N GLY A 140 24.88 12.83 -10.05
CA GLY A 140 25.21 13.88 -9.07
C GLY A 140 24.11 14.16 -8.04
N VAL A 141 23.07 13.33 -7.95
CA VAL A 141 22.10 13.40 -6.84
C VAL A 141 22.68 12.63 -5.65
N ALA A 142 22.80 13.26 -4.49
CA ALA A 142 23.28 12.59 -3.28
C ALA A 142 22.23 11.60 -2.73
N ALA A 143 22.13 10.42 -3.35
CA ALA A 143 21.18 9.39 -2.96
C ALA A 143 21.75 8.48 -1.85
N VAL A 144 20.91 8.12 -0.88
CA VAL A 144 21.30 7.32 0.30
C VAL A 144 20.68 5.92 0.25
N ASP A 145 21.50 4.87 0.32
CA ASP A 145 21.02 3.51 0.58
C ASP A 145 20.71 3.35 2.07
N ILE A 146 19.42 3.22 2.37
CA ILE A 146 18.95 2.85 3.72
C ILE A 146 18.45 1.40 3.79
N ALA A 147 18.19 0.76 2.65
CA ALA A 147 17.64 -0.60 2.61
C ALA A 147 18.65 -1.64 3.10
N THR A 148 19.91 -1.53 2.66
CA THR A 148 20.97 -2.46 3.06
C THR A 148 21.22 -2.45 4.57
N PRO A 149 21.45 -1.30 5.23
CA PRO A 149 21.64 -1.29 6.68
C PRO A 149 20.37 -1.70 7.44
N MET A 150 19.18 -1.29 6.98
CA MET A 150 17.92 -1.73 7.59
C MET A 150 17.72 -3.24 7.52
N ARG A 151 18.04 -3.88 6.39
CA ARG A 151 17.96 -5.34 6.23
C ARG A 151 19.01 -6.08 7.06
N LYS A 152 20.24 -5.56 7.14
CA LYS A 152 21.32 -6.15 7.95
C LYS A 152 21.04 -6.06 9.45
N ASN A 153 20.42 -4.97 9.90
CA ASN A 153 20.12 -4.71 11.30
C ASN A 153 18.61 -4.67 11.53
N ASN A 154 17.88 -5.61 10.93
CA ASN A 154 16.43 -5.52 10.83
C ASN A 154 15.69 -5.83 12.14
N ARG A 155 16.42 -6.23 13.19
CA ARG A 155 15.87 -6.56 14.50
C ARG A 155 16.81 -6.10 15.62
N ASN A 156 16.28 -5.45 16.64
CA ASN A 156 17.09 -5.01 17.79
C ASN A 156 17.21 -6.08 18.89
N GLY A 157 17.98 -5.78 19.93
CA GLY A 157 18.18 -6.70 21.07
C GLY A 157 16.93 -7.00 21.89
N PHE A 158 15.86 -6.21 21.73
CA PHE A 158 14.54 -6.47 22.35
C PHE A 158 13.61 -7.26 21.43
N GLY A 159 14.07 -7.61 20.24
CA GLY A 159 13.30 -8.39 19.26
C GLY A 159 12.38 -7.55 18.39
N GLU A 160 12.43 -6.22 18.44
CA GLU A 160 11.64 -5.31 17.59
C GLU A 160 12.23 -5.27 16.17
N TYR A 161 11.39 -5.50 15.16
CA TYR A 161 11.78 -5.41 13.75
C TYR A 161 11.91 -3.96 13.27
N SER A 162 12.57 -3.71 12.14
CA SER A 162 12.65 -2.39 11.51
C SER A 162 11.31 -1.86 10.99
N PHE A 163 10.29 -2.72 10.86
CA PHE A 163 8.92 -2.34 10.53
C PHE A 163 7.95 -2.93 11.54
N PHE A 164 6.84 -2.23 11.77
CA PHE A 164 5.74 -2.77 12.58
C PHE A 164 5.13 -4.01 11.91
N GLN A 165 4.58 -4.91 12.72
CA GLN A 165 4.00 -6.16 12.23
C GLN A 165 2.83 -5.95 11.27
N ALA A 166 1.80 -5.22 11.70
CA ALA A 166 0.58 -4.97 10.93
C ALA A 166 0.54 -3.57 10.26
N ASP A 167 1.60 -2.79 10.37
CA ASP A 167 1.72 -1.45 9.79
C ASP A 167 2.92 -1.39 8.81
N PHE A 168 2.87 -0.46 7.87
CA PHE A 168 3.88 -0.34 6.81
C PHE A 168 4.97 0.68 7.11
N HIS A 169 4.84 1.47 8.18
CA HIS A 169 5.89 2.36 8.64
C HIS A 169 6.97 1.56 9.35
N TRP A 170 8.18 2.11 9.31
CA TRP A 170 9.26 1.63 10.15
C TRP A 170 8.93 1.81 11.64
N THR A 171 9.58 1.02 12.49
CA THR A 171 9.62 1.26 13.93
C THR A 171 10.61 2.36 14.27
N ALA A 172 10.70 2.74 15.54
CA ALA A 172 11.77 3.62 16.02
C ALA A 172 13.16 3.01 15.76
N HIS A 173 13.31 1.69 15.91
CA HIS A 173 14.53 0.97 15.55
C HIS A 173 14.86 1.09 14.06
N GLY A 174 13.89 0.84 13.17
CA GLY A 174 14.10 0.98 11.73
C GLY A 174 14.48 2.41 11.33
N ALA A 175 13.82 3.41 11.92
CA ALA A 175 14.13 4.82 11.71
C ALA A 175 15.55 5.18 12.20
N ASP A 176 15.98 4.65 13.35
CA ASP A 176 17.33 4.88 13.88
C ASP A 176 18.42 4.32 12.97
N VAL A 177 18.22 3.11 12.44
CA VAL A 177 19.14 2.50 11.46
C VAL A 177 19.22 3.33 10.18
N ALA A 178 18.08 3.77 9.65
CA ALA A 178 18.03 4.64 8.46
C ALA A 178 18.70 6.01 8.72
N ALA A 179 18.41 6.63 9.87
CA ALA A 179 18.96 7.92 10.26
C ALA A 179 20.49 7.88 10.38
N LYS A 180 21.06 6.79 10.91
CA LYS A 180 22.51 6.58 10.94
C LYS A 180 23.11 6.56 9.54
N ALA A 181 22.52 5.80 8.60
CA ALA A 181 22.97 5.74 7.22
C ALA A 181 22.89 7.11 6.51
N ILE A 182 21.82 7.86 6.74
CA ILE A 182 21.66 9.24 6.24
C ILE A 182 22.71 10.16 6.85
N GLY A 183 22.94 10.08 8.16
CA GLY A 183 23.94 10.87 8.88
C GLY A 183 25.37 10.60 8.39
N ASP A 184 25.71 9.35 8.12
CA ASP A 184 27.02 8.97 7.57
C ASP A 184 27.20 9.49 6.15
N ARG A 185 26.15 9.43 5.31
CA ARG A 185 26.19 10.03 3.97
C ARG A 185 26.32 11.55 4.03
N LEU A 186 25.59 12.22 4.92
CA LEU A 186 25.70 13.66 5.17
C LEU A 186 27.14 14.07 5.48
N LYS A 187 27.77 13.39 6.45
CA LYS A 187 29.16 13.68 6.87
C LYS A 187 30.20 13.50 5.75
N ALA A 188 29.88 12.69 4.75
CA ALA A 188 30.76 12.46 3.60
C ALA A 188 30.60 13.53 2.49
N LEU A 189 29.60 14.41 2.58
CA LEU A 189 29.41 15.48 1.59
C LEU A 189 30.33 16.68 1.89
N PRO A 190 30.92 17.32 0.86
CA PRO A 190 31.75 18.50 1.06
C PRO A 190 31.03 19.63 1.81
N ALA A 191 29.74 19.83 1.53
CA ALA A 191 28.90 20.85 2.17
C ALA A 191 28.74 20.65 3.69
N TYR A 192 29.03 19.46 4.22
CA TYR A 192 28.95 19.22 5.66
C TYR A 192 30.07 19.93 6.44
N ALA A 193 31.19 20.27 5.80
CA ALA A 193 32.30 20.96 6.45
C ALA A 193 31.91 22.32 7.07
N ASP A 194 30.88 22.96 6.51
CA ASP A 194 30.37 24.26 6.98
C ASP A 194 29.24 24.14 8.01
N VAL A 195 28.79 22.91 8.32
CA VAL A 195 27.72 22.66 9.28
C VAL A 195 28.29 22.71 10.69
N THR A 196 27.76 23.59 11.54
CA THR A 196 28.09 23.63 12.97
C THR A 196 27.37 22.50 13.70
N PRO A 197 28.07 21.49 14.25
CA PRO A 197 27.42 20.41 14.98
C PRO A 197 26.82 20.92 16.29
N VAL A 198 25.62 20.46 16.61
CA VAL A 198 25.01 20.68 17.92
C VAL A 198 24.78 19.34 18.60
N ARG A 199 24.73 19.35 19.93
CA ARG A 199 24.53 18.14 20.73
C ARG A 199 23.04 17.82 20.79
N PHE A 200 22.69 16.59 20.43
CA PHE A 200 21.34 16.00 20.56
C PHE A 200 21.41 14.78 21.46
#